data_AF-A0A8J3LLI0-F1
#
_entry.id   AF-A0A8J3LLI0-F1
#
_cell.length_a   1.000
_cell.length_b   1.000
_cell.length_c   1.000
_cell.angle_alpha   90.00
_cell.angle_beta   90.00
_cell.angle_gamma   90.00
#
_symmetry.space_group_name_H-M   'P 1'
#
loop_
_entity.id
_entity.type
_entity.pdbx_description
1 polymer ?
#
loop_
_entity_poly.entity_id
_entity_poly.type
_entity_poly.pdbx_seq_one_letter_code
_entity_poly.pdbx_strand_id
1 'polypeptide(L)'
;MFTAPGNTTFAPQATMPGQYSPDGTDWISNNLSLRGCALSNNATTLTCEAFGISGGYSSWPSGGFFRFTPQVTVNPNAPAGTTLSPSGTAAITYNDVNAGKTLTITDGTLTVATPAPVTGRAGMCLDVGGRSNGDNVRIWQCLNHTNQRFEIEGGRVKIADTVGTANEMCLDAGARNNGANVFLWKCAAGNTNQQWVVRNGNLVLKDTIGTTAQMCLDIGGTRNNGDNARIWQCLNHTNQRFVVQRGYLKVEDTL
;
A
#
# COMPACT_ATOMS: atom_id res chain seq x y z
N MET A 1 -8.61 26.61 -0.44
CA MET A 1 -7.37 26.14 0.25
C MET A 1 -7.77 25.18 1.35
N PHE A 2 -7.08 24.04 1.48
CA PHE A 2 -7.32 23.01 2.49
C PHE A 2 -6.19 22.99 3.53
N THR A 3 -6.55 22.82 4.80
CA THR A 3 -5.60 22.64 5.91
C THR A 3 -5.73 21.23 6.48
N ALA A 4 -4.59 20.55 6.64
CA ALA A 4 -4.55 19.21 7.17
C ALA A 4 -4.81 19.24 8.70
N PRO A 5 -5.70 18.37 9.21
CA PRO A 5 -6.00 18.31 10.64
C PRO A 5 -4.88 17.66 11.45
N GLY A 6 -4.59 18.21 12.63
CA GLY A 6 -3.73 17.60 13.64
C GLY A 6 -2.35 17.17 13.11
N ASN A 7 -1.98 15.90 13.33
CA ASN A 7 -0.71 15.32 12.91
C ASN A 7 -0.80 14.69 11.51
N THR A 8 -1.36 15.40 10.53
CA THR A 8 -1.50 14.88 9.16
C THR A 8 -0.93 15.85 8.12
N THR A 9 -0.64 15.33 6.94
CA THR A 9 -0.23 16.08 5.75
C THR A 9 -1.01 15.61 4.54
N PHE A 10 -1.13 16.42 3.50
CA PHE A 10 -1.71 15.99 2.23
C PHE A 10 -0.69 15.18 1.42
N ALA A 11 -1.15 14.14 0.74
CA ALA A 11 -0.35 13.46 -0.27
C ALA A 11 -0.27 14.31 -1.56
N PRO A 12 0.80 14.17 -2.38
CA PRO A 12 0.86 14.79 -3.69
C PRO A 12 -0.35 14.35 -4.54
N GLN A 13 -1.16 15.32 -4.95
CA GLN A 13 -2.35 15.11 -5.78
C GLN A 13 -2.48 16.32 -6.68
N ALA A 14 -2.53 16.13 -7.99
CA ALA A 14 -2.61 17.23 -8.97
C ALA A 14 -4.05 17.67 -9.25
N THR A 15 -5.00 16.77 -9.03
CA THR A 15 -6.44 16.96 -9.27
C THR A 15 -7.27 16.30 -8.18
N MET A 16 -8.46 16.83 -7.93
CA MET A 16 -9.44 16.27 -6.99
C MET A 16 -10.81 16.26 -7.66
N PRO A 17 -11.36 15.08 -8.00
CA PRO A 17 -12.71 14.99 -8.54
C PRO A 17 -13.73 15.55 -7.53
N GLY A 18 -14.70 16.30 -8.04
CA GLY A 18 -15.82 16.80 -7.25
C GLY A 18 -17.10 16.01 -7.54
N GLN A 19 -17.96 15.91 -6.53
CA GLN A 19 -19.34 15.48 -6.66
C GLN A 19 -20.27 16.60 -6.19
N TYR A 20 -21.50 16.61 -6.70
CA TYR A 20 -22.53 17.56 -6.30
C TYR A 20 -23.79 16.83 -5.87
N SER A 21 -24.50 17.42 -4.92
CA SER A 21 -25.81 16.97 -4.46
C SER A 21 -26.69 18.18 -4.17
N PRO A 22 -27.91 18.28 -4.73
CA PRO A 22 -28.84 19.36 -4.38
C PRO A 22 -29.30 19.31 -2.91
N ASP A 23 -29.41 18.11 -2.33
CA ASP A 23 -30.05 17.85 -1.04
C ASP A 23 -29.13 17.17 -0.01
N GLY A 24 -27.94 16.75 -0.44
CA GLY A 24 -26.92 16.10 0.40
C GLY A 24 -27.06 14.57 0.47
N THR A 25 -28.06 13.97 -0.21
CA THR A 25 -28.30 12.52 -0.16
C THR A 25 -27.79 11.81 -1.40
N ASP A 26 -28.12 12.31 -2.59
CA ASP A 26 -27.71 11.72 -3.87
C ASP A 26 -26.55 12.49 -4.50
N TRP A 27 -25.42 11.79 -4.69
CA TRP A 27 -24.18 12.39 -5.18
C TRP A 27 -23.95 12.05 -6.64
N ILE A 28 -24.04 13.06 -7.50
CA ILE A 28 -23.77 12.92 -8.93
C ILE A 28 -22.36 13.38 -9.26
N SER A 29 -21.70 12.64 -10.16
CA SER A 29 -20.47 13.11 -10.79
C SER A 29 -20.82 14.36 -11.59
N ASN A 30 -20.20 15.49 -11.28
CA ASN A 30 -20.43 16.73 -12.00
C ASN A 30 -19.13 17.20 -12.66
N ASN A 31 -19.25 18.20 -13.53
CA ASN A 31 -18.11 18.77 -14.26
C ASN A 31 -17.23 19.70 -13.39
N LEU A 32 -17.31 19.58 -12.07
CA LEU A 32 -16.56 20.38 -11.11
C LEU A 32 -15.43 19.53 -10.56
N SER A 33 -14.20 19.99 -10.75
CA SER A 33 -13.03 19.35 -10.18
C SER A 33 -12.04 20.40 -9.72
N LEU A 34 -11.19 20.02 -8.78
CA LEU A 34 -10.06 20.84 -8.39
C LEU A 34 -8.84 20.41 -9.19
N ARG A 35 -8.02 21.36 -9.60
CA ARG A 35 -6.76 21.14 -10.32
C ARG A 35 -5.66 22.06 -9.79
N GLY A 36 -4.44 21.85 -10.28
CA GLY A 36 -3.31 22.68 -9.88
C GLY A 36 -3.02 22.58 -8.38
N CYS A 37 -3.41 21.45 -7.78
CA CYS A 37 -3.30 21.23 -6.36
C CYS A 37 -1.81 21.20 -5.94
N ALA A 38 -1.41 22.18 -5.14
CA ALA A 38 -0.03 22.39 -4.70
C ALA A 38 0.09 22.27 -3.18
N LEU A 39 1.12 21.56 -2.74
CA LEU A 39 1.47 21.41 -1.33
C LEU A 39 2.29 22.60 -0.85
N SER A 40 2.01 23.06 0.36
CA SER A 40 2.81 24.07 1.08
C SER A 40 2.83 23.78 2.58
N ASN A 41 3.61 24.56 3.34
CA ASN A 41 3.72 24.43 4.80
C ASN A 41 4.05 23.01 5.25
N ASN A 42 5.13 22.43 4.71
CA ASN A 42 5.51 21.03 4.98
C ASN A 42 4.36 20.04 4.69
N ALA A 43 3.64 20.26 3.59
CA ALA A 43 2.49 19.47 3.15
C ALA A 43 1.26 19.51 4.09
N THR A 44 1.20 20.43 5.07
CA THR A 44 0.00 20.63 5.90
C THR A 44 -1.04 21.52 5.22
N THR A 45 -0.71 22.14 4.09
CA THR A 45 -1.63 22.98 3.31
C THR A 45 -1.67 22.48 1.87
N LEU A 46 -2.88 22.29 1.34
CA LEU A 46 -3.13 21.95 -0.06
C LEU A 46 -3.96 23.06 -0.70
N THR A 47 -3.38 23.73 -1.68
CA THR A 47 -4.05 24.81 -2.42
C THR A 47 -4.40 24.31 -3.80
N CYS A 48 -5.68 24.33 -4.15
CA CYS A 48 -6.15 23.92 -5.48
C CYS A 48 -7.01 25.02 -6.08
N GLU A 49 -7.12 25.01 -7.40
CA GLU A 49 -7.99 25.87 -8.18
C GLU A 49 -9.24 25.09 -8.58
N ALA A 50 -10.42 25.69 -8.38
CA ALA A 50 -11.67 25.14 -8.91
C ALA A 50 -11.70 25.32 -10.44
N PHE A 51 -12.04 24.25 -11.16
CA PHE A 51 -12.04 24.25 -12.61
C PHE A 51 -13.28 23.56 -13.17
N GLY A 52 -13.96 24.22 -14.10
CA GLY A 52 -15.02 23.63 -14.93
C GLY A 52 -14.43 23.03 -16.21
N ILE A 53 -14.93 21.87 -16.64
CA ILE A 53 -14.41 21.12 -17.81
C ILE A 53 -14.48 21.92 -19.14
N SER A 54 -15.25 23.02 -19.21
CA SER A 54 -15.36 23.90 -20.39
C SER A 54 -14.36 25.07 -20.42
N GLY A 55 -13.34 25.08 -19.58
CA GLY A 55 -12.26 26.08 -19.63
C GLY A 55 -12.60 27.45 -19.03
N GLY A 56 -13.78 27.60 -18.42
CA GLY A 56 -14.17 28.78 -17.65
C GLY A 56 -14.08 28.54 -16.14
N TYR A 57 -13.92 29.62 -15.36
CA TYR A 57 -14.16 29.61 -13.92
C TYR A 57 -15.61 29.20 -13.68
N SER A 58 -15.83 28.08 -12.98
CA SER A 58 -17.18 27.66 -12.63
C SER A 58 -17.71 28.55 -11.50
N SER A 59 -18.79 29.28 -11.76
CA SER A 59 -19.63 29.79 -10.69
C SER A 59 -20.27 28.60 -9.97
N TRP A 60 -20.06 28.49 -8.66
CA TRP A 60 -20.70 27.46 -7.84
C TRP A 60 -22.23 27.60 -7.95
N PRO A 61 -22.98 26.54 -8.33
CA PRO A 61 -24.43 26.54 -8.22
C PRO A 61 -24.87 27.01 -6.84
N SER A 62 -25.77 27.99 -6.78
CA SER A 62 -26.34 28.47 -5.52
C SER A 62 -27.28 27.41 -4.96
N GLY A 63 -27.07 26.98 -3.71
CA GLY A 63 -28.02 26.16 -2.97
C GLY A 63 -27.87 24.64 -3.12
N GLY A 64 -26.65 24.11 -3.15
CA GLY A 64 -26.40 22.67 -3.04
C GLY A 64 -25.08 22.33 -2.34
N PHE A 65 -24.82 21.04 -2.18
CA PHE A 65 -23.67 20.46 -1.49
C PHE A 65 -22.62 19.97 -2.48
N PHE A 66 -21.35 20.13 -2.12
CA PHE A 66 -20.20 19.64 -2.89
C PHE A 66 -19.37 18.71 -2.03
N ARG A 67 -18.88 17.62 -2.63
CA ARG A 67 -17.97 16.67 -1.98
C ARG A 67 -16.68 16.56 -2.77
N PHE A 68 -15.58 16.64 -2.05
CA PHE A 68 -14.23 16.43 -2.54
C PHE A 68 -13.51 15.45 -1.62
N THR A 69 -12.58 14.66 -2.17
CA THR A 69 -11.88 13.60 -1.41
C THR A 69 -10.37 13.85 -1.42
N PRO A 70 -9.85 14.77 -0.59
CA PRO A 70 -8.42 15.02 -0.50
C PRO A 70 -7.71 13.79 0.05
N GLN A 71 -6.58 13.45 -0.55
CA GLN A 71 -5.70 12.39 -0.05
C GLN A 71 -4.84 12.93 1.10
N VAL A 72 -4.99 12.35 2.29
CA VAL A 72 -4.27 12.74 3.50
C VAL A 72 -3.42 11.57 4.00
N THR A 73 -2.23 11.89 4.49
CA THR A 73 -1.24 11.00 5.08
C THR A 73 -1.10 11.34 6.57
N VAL A 74 -1.00 10.33 7.42
CA VAL A 74 -0.71 10.52 8.85
C VAL A 74 0.80 10.78 9.02
N ASN A 75 1.17 11.80 9.79
CA ASN A 75 2.56 12.10 10.11
C ASN A 75 3.18 10.89 10.84
N PRO A 76 4.39 10.45 10.47
CA PRO A 76 5.07 9.33 11.13
C PRO A 76 5.14 9.41 12.67
N ASN A 77 5.08 10.62 13.24
CA ASN A 77 5.16 10.85 14.69
C ASN A 77 3.79 11.03 15.37
N ALA A 78 2.66 10.77 14.68
CA ALA A 78 1.34 10.92 15.26
C ALA A 78 1.09 9.91 16.41
N PRO A 79 0.41 10.30 17.51
CA PRO A 79 0.02 9.38 18.57
C PRO A 79 -0.82 8.20 18.05
N ALA A 80 -0.64 7.02 18.65
CA ALA A 80 -1.48 5.86 18.36
C ALA A 80 -2.96 6.17 18.66
N GLY A 81 -3.86 5.73 17.77
CA GLY A 81 -5.30 6.03 17.90
C GLY A 81 -5.71 7.41 17.39
N THR A 82 -4.84 8.13 16.67
CA THR A 82 -5.23 9.36 15.95
C THR A 82 -6.32 9.02 14.93
N THR A 83 -7.56 9.41 15.22
CA THR A 83 -8.71 9.28 14.31
C THR A 83 -9.01 10.61 13.64
N LEU A 84 -9.37 10.55 12.36
CA LEU A 84 -9.86 11.68 11.60
C LEU A 84 -11.38 11.53 11.55
N SER A 85 -12.05 11.94 12.63
CA SER A 85 -13.51 11.84 12.70
C SER A 85 -14.14 13.03 11.95
N PRO A 86 -15.14 12.81 11.06
CA PRO A 86 -15.96 13.88 10.49
C PRO A 86 -16.69 14.74 11.54
N SER A 87 -16.80 14.23 12.78
CA SER A 87 -17.46 14.88 13.91
C SER A 87 -16.50 15.37 15.01
N GLY A 88 -15.18 15.32 14.78
CA GLY A 88 -14.16 15.71 15.76
C GLY A 88 -13.54 17.09 15.48
N THR A 89 -12.84 17.62 16.48
CA THR A 89 -12.11 18.92 16.53
C THR A 89 -11.00 19.12 15.48
N ALA A 90 -10.91 18.27 14.46
CA ALA A 90 -9.89 18.28 13.44
C ALA A 90 -10.54 18.11 12.05
N ALA A 91 -11.29 19.13 11.64
CA ALA A 91 -11.97 19.16 10.36
C ALA A 91 -11.11 19.81 9.27
N ILE A 92 -11.19 19.29 8.05
CA ILE A 92 -10.61 19.97 6.88
C ILE A 92 -11.46 21.22 6.62
N THR A 93 -10.82 22.38 6.63
CA THR A 93 -11.45 23.65 6.29
C THR A 93 -11.14 24.01 4.84
N TYR A 94 -12.16 24.35 4.06
CA TYR A 94 -12.02 24.99 2.77
C TYR A 94 -12.17 26.50 2.97
N ASN A 95 -11.10 27.24 2.71
CA ASN A 95 -11.17 28.70 2.65
C ASN A 95 -11.41 29.15 1.20
N ASP A 96 -12.56 29.77 0.96
CA ASP A 96 -12.87 30.50 -0.27
C ASP A 96 -12.32 31.93 -0.15
N VAL A 97 -11.18 32.17 -0.79
CA VAL A 97 -10.48 33.45 -0.73
C VAL A 97 -11.23 34.57 -1.46
N ASN A 98 -12.16 34.24 -2.36
CA ASN A 98 -12.92 35.24 -3.12
C ASN A 98 -14.22 35.63 -2.39
N ALA A 99 -14.84 34.68 -1.68
CA ALA A 99 -16.05 34.92 -0.90
C ALA A 99 -15.77 35.28 0.58
N GLY A 100 -14.51 35.21 1.02
CA GLY A 100 -14.13 35.45 2.43
C GLY A 100 -14.77 34.45 3.39
N LYS A 101 -15.08 33.23 2.92
CA LYS A 101 -15.88 32.24 3.66
C LYS A 101 -15.07 30.98 3.92
N THR A 102 -15.06 30.56 5.19
CA THR A 102 -14.51 29.27 5.60
C THR A 102 -15.64 28.26 5.72
N LEU A 103 -15.52 27.13 5.03
CA LEU A 103 -16.44 26.00 5.09
C LEU A 103 -15.75 24.82 5.78
N THR A 104 -16.45 24.19 6.71
CA THR A 104 -15.99 22.96 7.38
C THR A 104 -16.55 21.77 6.62
N ILE A 105 -15.69 20.83 6.20
CA ILE A 105 -16.16 19.59 5.55
C ILE A 105 -16.73 18.67 6.63
N THR A 106 -18.05 18.58 6.71
CA THR A 106 -18.78 17.78 7.72
C THR A 106 -19.14 16.37 7.25
N ASP A 107 -19.14 16.12 5.93
CA ASP A 107 -19.34 14.80 5.33
C ASP A 107 -18.56 14.64 4.01
N GLY A 108 -17.52 13.83 4.06
CA GLY A 108 -16.70 13.41 2.93
C GLY A 108 -15.93 12.16 3.33
N THR A 109 -15.80 11.20 2.42
CA THR A 109 -14.94 10.03 2.63
C THR A 109 -13.49 10.50 2.60
N LEU A 110 -12.87 10.63 3.77
CA LEU A 110 -11.42 10.79 3.86
C LEU A 110 -10.78 9.43 3.60
N THR A 111 -10.23 9.24 2.39
CA THR A 111 -9.32 8.12 2.15
C THR A 111 -8.00 8.47 2.85
N VAL A 112 -7.88 8.06 4.10
CA VAL A 112 -6.60 8.12 4.82
C VAL A 112 -5.70 7.07 4.18
N ALA A 113 -4.66 7.49 3.48
CA ALA A 113 -3.55 6.60 3.21
C ALA A 113 -2.84 6.38 4.55
N THR A 114 -3.24 5.35 5.29
CA THR A 114 -2.52 4.95 6.49
C THR A 114 -1.23 4.24 6.05
N PRO A 115 -0.04 4.70 6.44
CA PRO A 115 0.88 3.78 7.08
C PRO A 115 0.31 3.52 8.47
N ALA A 116 -0.25 2.33 8.69
CA ALA A 116 -0.70 1.93 10.02
C ALA A 116 0.42 2.18 11.06
N PRO A 117 0.09 2.74 12.24
CA PRO A 117 0.99 2.72 13.39
C PRO A 117 1.28 1.26 13.76
N VAL A 118 2.55 0.88 13.73
CA VAL A 118 3.00 -0.40 14.24
C VAL A 118 2.99 -0.33 15.77
N THR A 119 1.82 -0.56 16.37
CA THR A 119 1.71 -0.87 17.80
C THR A 119 1.28 -2.32 18.05
N GLY A 120 1.14 -3.13 17.00
CA GLY A 120 1.33 -4.59 17.03
C GLY A 120 2.76 -4.92 16.60
N ARG A 121 3.21 -6.19 16.65
CA ARG A 121 4.44 -6.59 15.93
C ARG A 121 4.41 -6.00 14.51
N ALA A 122 5.55 -5.59 13.96
CA ALA A 122 5.66 -4.93 12.65
C ALA A 122 5.16 -5.72 11.42
N GLY A 123 4.38 -6.77 11.63
CA GLY A 123 4.31 -7.93 10.78
C GLY A 123 5.55 -8.78 10.92
N MET A 124 5.43 -10.01 10.43
CA MET A 124 6.56 -10.83 10.08
C MET A 124 6.83 -10.65 8.59
N CYS A 125 8.06 -10.34 8.25
CA CYS A 125 8.53 -10.12 6.89
C CYS A 125 9.38 -11.31 6.45
N LEU A 126 9.30 -11.62 5.16
CA LEU A 126 10.29 -12.48 4.52
C LEU A 126 11.70 -11.90 4.75
N ASP A 127 12.66 -12.75 5.09
CA ASP A 127 13.99 -12.40 5.57
C ASP A 127 15.00 -13.42 5.03
N VAL A 128 16.18 -12.94 4.61
CA VAL A 128 17.31 -13.81 4.29
C VAL A 128 18.59 -13.25 4.92
N GLY A 129 19.34 -14.07 5.64
CA GLY A 129 20.59 -13.63 6.28
C GLY A 129 21.72 -13.36 5.27
N GLY A 130 21.96 -14.28 4.34
CA GLY A 130 23.05 -14.22 3.35
C GLY A 130 22.58 -13.98 1.90
N ARG A 131 23.54 -13.89 0.96
CA ARG A 131 23.41 -13.56 -0.50
C ARG A 131 24.08 -14.62 -1.40
N SER A 132 24.19 -15.84 -0.91
CA SER A 132 24.81 -16.99 -1.57
C SER A 132 23.74 -18.00 -1.96
N ASN A 133 24.08 -18.87 -2.92
CA ASN A 133 23.25 -20.01 -3.28
C ASN A 133 23.01 -20.90 -2.06
N GLY A 134 21.74 -21.22 -1.78
CA GLY A 134 21.33 -22.05 -0.66
C GLY A 134 21.06 -21.29 0.63
N ASP A 135 21.26 -19.97 0.67
CA ASP A 135 20.92 -19.19 1.86
C ASP A 135 19.42 -19.26 2.16
N ASN A 136 19.09 -19.66 3.39
CA ASN A 136 17.73 -20.00 3.76
C ASN A 136 16.82 -18.76 3.83
N VAL A 137 15.63 -18.86 3.24
CA VAL A 137 14.59 -17.84 3.38
C VAL A 137 13.71 -18.19 4.58
N ARG A 138 13.46 -17.20 5.43
CA ARG A 138 12.67 -17.34 6.66
C ARG A 138 11.78 -16.13 6.83
N ILE A 139 11.08 -16.06 7.96
CA ILE A 139 10.49 -14.83 8.43
C ILE A 139 11.21 -14.26 9.64
N TRP A 140 11.15 -12.95 9.78
CA TRP A 140 11.59 -12.22 10.95
C TRP A 140 10.66 -11.04 11.17
N GLN A 141 10.60 -10.49 12.37
CA GLN A 141 9.91 -9.22 12.60
C GLN A 141 10.35 -8.20 11.54
N CYS A 142 9.40 -7.48 10.96
CA CYS A 142 9.72 -6.48 9.97
C CYS A 142 10.58 -5.38 10.60
N LEU A 143 11.80 -5.23 10.10
CA LEU A 143 12.80 -4.25 10.52
C LEU A 143 13.23 -3.42 9.32
N ASN A 144 13.85 -2.26 9.56
CA ASN A 144 14.35 -1.42 8.49
C ASN A 144 15.71 -1.92 7.93
N HIS A 145 15.77 -3.18 7.50
CA HIS A 145 16.99 -3.81 6.99
C HIS A 145 16.83 -4.22 5.51
N THR A 146 17.93 -4.15 4.74
CA THR A 146 17.93 -4.51 3.31
C THR A 146 17.64 -5.98 3.08
N ASN A 147 17.95 -6.82 4.06
CA ASN A 147 17.76 -8.27 4.04
C ASN A 147 16.30 -8.74 4.12
N GLN A 148 15.37 -7.78 4.14
CA GLN A 148 13.91 -7.97 4.09
C GLN A 148 13.26 -7.19 2.94
N ARG A 149 14.05 -6.69 1.99
CA ARG A 149 13.57 -5.96 0.82
C ARG A 149 13.64 -6.82 -0.41
N PHE A 150 12.52 -6.96 -1.10
CA PHE A 150 12.39 -7.74 -2.32
C PHE A 150 11.76 -6.93 -3.43
N GLU A 151 12.13 -7.27 -4.65
CA GLU A 151 11.56 -6.77 -5.89
C GLU A 151 10.89 -7.92 -6.64
N ILE A 152 9.65 -7.71 -7.09
CA ILE A 152 8.97 -8.67 -7.95
C ILE A 152 9.03 -8.17 -9.38
N GLU A 153 9.86 -8.79 -10.20
CA GLU A 153 10.09 -8.37 -11.57
C GLU A 153 10.25 -9.59 -12.48
N GLY A 154 9.56 -9.59 -13.63
CA GLY A 154 9.68 -10.66 -14.63
C GLY A 154 9.33 -12.05 -14.08
N GLY A 155 8.35 -12.12 -13.18
CA GLY A 155 7.93 -13.35 -12.52
C GLY A 155 8.92 -13.88 -11.47
N ARG A 156 9.95 -13.12 -11.10
CA ARG A 156 10.93 -13.51 -10.06
C ARG A 156 10.76 -12.62 -8.84
N VAL A 157 10.98 -13.20 -7.66
CA VAL A 157 11.08 -12.46 -6.40
C VAL A 157 12.56 -12.34 -6.06
N LYS A 158 13.14 -11.16 -6.25
CA LYS A 158 14.58 -10.87 -6.10
C LYS A 158 14.85 -10.19 -4.76
N ILE A 159 15.95 -10.49 -4.09
CA ILE A 159 16.38 -9.65 -2.95
C ILE A 159 16.92 -8.32 -3.50
N ALA A 160 16.34 -7.21 -3.05
CA ALA A 160 16.47 -5.90 -3.68
C ALA A 160 17.91 -5.38 -3.72
N ASP A 161 18.72 -5.68 -2.70
CA ASP A 161 20.12 -5.24 -2.61
C ASP A 161 21.07 -5.98 -3.57
N THR A 162 20.58 -6.99 -4.30
CA THR A 162 21.36 -7.70 -5.34
C THR A 162 20.92 -7.35 -6.76
N VAL A 163 19.81 -6.63 -6.95
CA VAL A 163 19.26 -6.29 -8.28
C VAL A 163 20.27 -5.45 -9.07
N GLY A 164 20.47 -5.81 -10.33
CA GLY A 164 21.46 -5.17 -11.22
C GLY A 164 22.92 -5.51 -10.94
N THR A 165 23.21 -6.39 -9.97
CA THR A 165 24.58 -6.87 -9.69
C THR A 165 24.90 -8.13 -10.50
N ALA A 166 26.18 -8.52 -10.55
CA ALA A 166 26.60 -9.78 -11.18
C ALA A 166 26.03 -11.05 -10.50
N ASN A 167 25.50 -10.90 -9.27
CA ASN A 167 24.94 -11.96 -8.45
C ASN A 167 23.53 -11.59 -7.98
N GLU A 168 22.64 -11.20 -8.91
CA GLU A 168 21.21 -11.10 -8.59
C GLU A 168 20.70 -12.41 -8.00
N MET A 169 20.07 -12.35 -6.82
CA MET A 169 19.57 -13.52 -6.11
C MET A 169 18.04 -13.53 -6.07
N CYS A 170 17.47 -14.71 -6.34
CA CYS A 170 16.06 -14.95 -6.49
C CYS A 170 15.58 -15.98 -5.46
N LEU A 171 14.33 -15.87 -5.03
CA LEU A 171 13.62 -16.93 -4.31
C LEU A 171 13.47 -18.16 -5.22
N ASP A 172 13.98 -19.29 -4.76
CA ASP A 172 14.02 -20.56 -5.49
C ASP A 172 13.36 -21.66 -4.65
N ALA A 173 12.36 -22.33 -5.21
CA ALA A 173 11.70 -23.47 -4.57
C ALA A 173 12.40 -24.78 -4.94
N GLY A 174 12.94 -25.47 -3.93
CA GLY A 174 13.81 -26.63 -4.15
C GLY A 174 13.12 -27.88 -4.73
N ALA A 175 11.79 -28.00 -4.61
CA ALA A 175 11.01 -29.10 -5.19
C ALA A 175 9.53 -28.67 -5.40
N ARG A 176 8.63 -29.64 -5.67
CA ARG A 176 7.18 -29.43 -5.84
C ARG A 176 6.33 -30.31 -4.92
N ASN A 177 6.82 -30.57 -3.71
CA ASN A 177 6.10 -31.27 -2.66
C ASN A 177 5.87 -30.36 -1.45
N ASN A 178 4.84 -30.66 -0.67
CA ASN A 178 4.56 -29.97 0.59
C ASN A 178 5.80 -29.99 1.50
N GLY A 179 6.14 -28.82 2.03
CA GLY A 179 7.28 -28.64 2.92
C GLY A 179 8.62 -28.46 2.22
N ALA A 180 8.69 -28.52 0.88
CA ALA A 180 9.94 -28.25 0.17
C ALA A 180 10.43 -26.83 0.46
N ASN A 181 11.74 -26.71 0.70
CA ASN A 181 12.32 -25.47 1.16
C ASN A 181 12.32 -24.37 0.10
N VAL A 182 12.30 -23.11 0.54
CA VAL A 182 12.57 -21.94 -0.30
C VAL A 182 13.85 -21.29 0.18
N PHE A 183 14.79 -21.08 -0.74
CA PHE A 183 16.10 -20.50 -0.46
C PHE A 183 16.46 -19.47 -1.52
N LEU A 184 17.53 -18.70 -1.30
CA LEU A 184 18.11 -17.89 -2.37
C LEU A 184 18.94 -18.74 -3.31
N TRP A 185 18.78 -18.46 -4.60
CA TRP A 185 19.66 -18.95 -5.63
C TRP A 185 19.89 -17.87 -6.67
N LYS A 186 21.04 -17.90 -7.33
CA LYS A 186 21.33 -16.96 -8.42
C LYS A 186 20.20 -16.99 -9.44
N CYS A 187 19.71 -15.79 -9.78
CA CYS A 187 18.64 -15.63 -10.73
C CYS A 187 19.06 -16.23 -12.09
N ALA A 188 18.21 -17.11 -12.65
CA ALA A 188 18.45 -17.76 -13.93
C ALA A 188 17.23 -17.64 -14.84
N ALA A 189 17.46 -17.22 -16.09
CA ALA A 189 16.40 -17.14 -17.09
C ALA A 189 15.83 -18.53 -17.38
N GLY A 190 14.50 -18.65 -17.43
CA GLY A 190 13.82 -19.92 -17.71
C GLY A 190 13.81 -20.94 -16.56
N ASN A 191 14.48 -20.67 -15.43
CA ASN A 191 14.42 -21.57 -14.27
C ASN A 191 13.03 -21.50 -13.62
N THR A 192 12.24 -22.56 -13.78
CA THR A 192 10.86 -22.63 -13.28
C THR A 192 10.76 -22.59 -11.77
N ASN A 193 11.82 -22.97 -11.03
CA ASN A 193 11.85 -22.88 -9.56
C ASN A 193 11.83 -21.45 -9.03
N GLN A 194 12.14 -20.47 -9.89
CA GLN A 194 12.20 -19.05 -9.55
C GLN A 194 11.04 -18.27 -10.16
N GLN A 195 10.06 -18.95 -10.77
CA GLN A 195 8.93 -18.31 -11.45
C GLN A 195 7.70 -18.33 -10.56
N TRP A 196 7.33 -17.15 -10.07
CA TRP A 196 6.22 -16.91 -9.16
C TRP A 196 5.18 -16.00 -9.81
N VAL A 197 3.91 -16.21 -9.47
CA VAL A 197 2.79 -15.36 -9.86
C VAL A 197 2.05 -14.93 -8.59
N VAL A 198 1.86 -13.62 -8.43
CA VAL A 198 1.04 -13.09 -7.34
C VAL A 198 -0.44 -13.26 -7.71
N ARG A 199 -1.21 -13.99 -6.89
CA ARG A 199 -2.66 -14.20 -7.08
C ARG A 199 -3.37 -14.17 -5.74
N ASN A 200 -4.33 -13.27 -5.56
CA ASN A 200 -5.15 -13.18 -4.34
C ASN A 200 -4.31 -13.16 -3.04
N GLY A 201 -3.17 -12.45 -3.06
CA GLY A 201 -2.22 -12.41 -1.94
C GLY A 201 -1.24 -13.59 -1.87
N ASN A 202 -1.45 -14.68 -2.61
CA ASN A 202 -0.50 -15.79 -2.67
C ASN A 202 0.63 -15.52 -3.66
N LEU A 203 1.84 -16.01 -3.35
CA LEU A 203 2.93 -16.21 -4.31
C LEU A 203 2.88 -17.66 -4.80
N VAL A 204 2.40 -17.86 -6.02
CA VAL A 204 2.14 -19.18 -6.60
C VAL A 204 3.27 -19.56 -7.56
N LEU A 205 3.80 -20.79 -7.47
CA LEU A 205 4.75 -21.29 -8.46
C LEU A 205 4.08 -21.44 -9.83
N LYS A 206 4.61 -20.72 -10.84
CA LYS A 206 3.98 -20.53 -12.14
C LYS A 206 3.68 -21.84 -12.86
N ASP A 207 4.58 -22.81 -12.77
CA ASP A 207 4.48 -24.12 -13.42
C ASP A 207 3.47 -25.07 -12.78
N THR A 208 2.96 -24.73 -11.59
CA THR A 208 1.94 -25.53 -10.87
C THR A 208 0.52 -25.03 -11.06
N ILE A 209 0.34 -23.88 -11.73
CA ILE A 209 -0.97 -23.27 -11.96
C ILE A 209 -1.82 -24.18 -12.85
N GLY A 210 -3.05 -24.47 -12.41
CA GLY A 210 -3.98 -25.33 -13.14
C GLY A 210 -3.72 -26.83 -12.96
N THR A 211 -2.71 -27.21 -12.18
CA THR A 211 -2.51 -28.60 -11.76
C THR A 211 -3.39 -28.93 -10.55
N THR A 212 -3.53 -30.22 -10.22
CA THR A 212 -4.25 -30.68 -9.01
C THR A 212 -3.56 -30.27 -7.71
N ALA A 213 -2.28 -29.90 -7.76
CA ALA A 213 -1.46 -29.50 -6.62
C ALA A 213 -0.73 -28.18 -6.93
N GLN A 214 -1.51 -27.10 -7.09
CA GLN A 214 -0.93 -25.76 -7.19
C GLN A 214 -0.16 -25.43 -5.90
N MET A 215 1.06 -24.93 -6.03
CA MET A 215 1.97 -24.70 -4.91
C MET A 215 2.16 -23.21 -4.62
N CYS A 216 2.06 -22.85 -3.34
CA CYS A 216 2.16 -21.48 -2.83
C CYS A 216 3.36 -21.37 -1.89
N LEU A 217 3.97 -20.18 -1.83
CA LEU A 217 4.83 -19.80 -0.71
C LEU A 217 4.01 -19.90 0.59
N ASP A 218 4.58 -20.58 1.57
CA ASP A 218 3.94 -20.93 2.84
C ASP A 218 4.94 -20.65 3.96
N ILE A 219 4.47 -20.01 5.02
CA ILE A 219 5.27 -19.84 6.24
C ILE A 219 4.90 -20.95 7.22
N GLY A 220 5.88 -21.79 7.54
CA GLY A 220 5.73 -22.83 8.57
C GLY A 220 5.75 -22.25 9.98
N GLY A 221 5.54 -23.11 10.98
CA GLY A 221 5.71 -22.74 12.39
C GLY A 221 4.59 -21.85 12.95
N THR A 222 4.90 -21.09 13.99
CA THR A 222 3.96 -20.27 14.78
C THR A 222 4.17 -18.77 14.59
N ARG A 223 4.87 -18.38 13.52
CA ARG A 223 5.19 -17.00 13.11
C ARG A 223 6.16 -16.33 14.08
N ASN A 224 7.15 -17.09 14.53
CA ASN A 224 8.28 -16.61 15.30
C ASN A 224 9.44 -16.18 14.39
N ASN A 225 10.34 -15.37 14.92
CA ASN A 225 11.60 -15.04 14.24
C ASN A 225 12.35 -16.34 13.90
N GLY A 226 12.68 -16.51 12.63
CA GLY A 226 13.39 -17.69 12.13
C GLY A 226 12.48 -18.78 11.56
N ASP A 227 11.16 -18.67 11.67
CA ASP A 227 10.26 -19.66 11.07
C ASP A 227 10.45 -19.74 9.55
N ASN A 228 10.44 -20.97 9.04
CA ASN A 228 10.91 -21.25 7.70
C ASN A 228 9.91 -20.86 6.62
N ALA A 229 10.41 -20.29 5.51
CA ALA A 229 9.66 -20.18 4.27
C ALA A 229 9.81 -21.47 3.47
N ARG A 230 8.69 -22.04 3.05
CA ARG A 230 8.62 -23.28 2.29
C ARG A 230 7.55 -23.15 1.22
N ILE A 231 7.35 -24.18 0.43
CA ILE A 231 6.13 -24.30 -0.36
C ILE A 231 5.17 -25.31 0.25
N TRP A 232 3.89 -25.06 0.04
CA TRP A 232 2.82 -25.98 0.36
C TRP A 232 1.74 -25.85 -0.72
N GLN A 233 0.89 -26.86 -0.84
CA GLN A 233 -0.30 -26.75 -1.68
C GLN A 233 -1.06 -25.48 -1.30
N CYS A 234 -1.51 -24.75 -2.30
CA CYS A 234 -2.30 -23.55 -2.12
C CYS A 234 -3.62 -23.91 -1.43
N LEU A 235 -3.80 -23.42 -0.22
CA LEU A 235 -4.98 -23.57 0.63
C LEU A 235 -5.51 -22.18 0.98
N ASN A 236 -6.74 -22.11 1.48
CA ASN A 236 -7.30 -20.84 1.96
C ASN A 236 -6.78 -20.50 3.37
N HIS A 237 -5.46 -20.51 3.54
CA HIS A 237 -4.80 -20.22 4.81
C HIS A 237 -4.04 -18.90 4.74
N THR A 238 -4.07 -18.16 5.84
CA THR A 238 -3.48 -16.82 5.95
C THR A 238 -1.96 -16.83 5.95
N ASN A 239 -1.31 -17.94 6.32
CA ASN A 239 0.15 -18.11 6.27
C ASN A 239 0.73 -18.31 4.88
N GLN A 240 -0.13 -18.36 3.87
CA GLN A 240 0.23 -18.41 2.46
C GLN A 240 -0.03 -17.08 1.75
N ARG A 241 -0.57 -16.09 2.48
CA ARG A 241 -0.96 -14.79 1.94
C ARG A 241 0.04 -13.73 2.39
N PHE A 242 0.44 -12.89 1.46
CA PHE A 242 1.46 -11.88 1.62
C PHE A 242 0.97 -10.52 1.16
N VAL A 243 1.24 -9.50 1.97
CA VAL A 243 1.05 -8.10 1.63
C VAL A 243 2.38 -7.54 1.13
N VAL A 244 2.42 -7.11 -0.12
CA VAL A 244 3.57 -6.40 -0.71
C VAL A 244 3.48 -4.93 -0.31
N GLN A 245 4.43 -4.43 0.45
CA GLN A 245 4.42 -3.03 0.89
C GLN A 245 5.85 -2.48 1.01
N ARG A 246 6.20 -1.43 0.25
CA ARG A 246 7.52 -0.76 0.34
C ARG A 246 8.72 -1.74 0.26
N GLY A 247 8.61 -2.75 -0.59
CA GLY A 247 9.60 -3.81 -0.77
C GLY A 247 9.54 -4.95 0.25
N TYR A 248 8.68 -4.88 1.27
CA TYR A 248 8.44 -5.99 2.19
C TYR A 248 7.44 -6.98 1.61
N LEU A 249 7.68 -8.26 1.87
CA LEU A 249 6.69 -9.34 1.75
C LEU A 249 6.25 -9.74 3.15
N LYS A 250 5.13 -9.16 3.61
CA LYS A 250 4.63 -9.36 4.98
C LYS A 250 3.61 -10.49 5.03
N VAL A 251 3.68 -11.37 6.02
CA VAL A 251 2.69 -12.45 6.21
C VAL A 251 1.37 -11.85 6.68
N GLU A 252 0.27 -12.11 5.97
CA GLU A 252 -1.03 -11.45 6.20
C GLU A 252 -1.56 -11.64 7.63
N ASP A 253 -1.44 -12.83 8.23
CA ASP A 253 -1.92 -13.11 9.60
C ASP A 253 -1.07 -12.50 10.73
N THR A 254 -0.05 -11.72 10.39
CA THR A 254 0.81 -11.07 11.38
C THR A 254 0.63 -9.54 11.44
N LEU A 255 -0.31 -9.01 10.66
CA LEU A 255 -0.61 -7.58 10.51
C LEU A 255 -1.78 -7.12 11.38
#